data_AF-A0A382R3K4-F1
#
_entry.id   AF-A0A382R3K4-F1
#
_cell.length_a   1.000
_cell.length_b   1.000
_cell.length_c   1.000
_cell.angle_alpha   90.00
_cell.angle_beta   90.00
_cell.angle_gamma   90.00
#
_symmetry.space_group_name_H-M   'P 1'
#
loop_
_entity.id
_entity.type
_entity.pdbx_description
1 polymer ?
#
loop_
_entity_poly.entity_id
_entity_poly.type
_entity_poly.pdbx_seq_one_letter_code
_entity_poly.pdbx_strand_id
1 'polypeptide(L)'
;MYRHSKVTGLIDNTDTSITSNVTTVRMAKKFTPTLNASTLYTINFDNTFYNPIRHRDAFTYSEAHAKTLAGVVSSSGFFISGDATNEMFFDDDGTGTLRIYYISAGERIYQDFSAGTVDYENGTIVTTGVNITTVSSVDGIASTQIRIIAIPDSNDIIPKRNQVLEIDFVNLTVTAEVDTVATGDSNAGTLYNASPSQVPLG
;
A
#
# COMPACT_ATOMS: atom_id res chain seq x y z
N MET A 1 -2.98 19.49 -2.51
CA MET A 1 -4.01 18.53 -2.07
C MET A 1 -4.48 17.77 -3.29
N TYR A 2 -4.60 16.45 -3.17
CA TYR A 2 -5.28 15.61 -4.15
C TYR A 2 -6.74 15.46 -3.73
N ARG A 3 -7.66 15.70 -4.67
CA ARG A 3 -9.09 15.51 -4.46
C ARG A 3 -9.58 14.45 -5.42
N HIS A 4 -10.03 13.33 -4.88
CA HIS A 4 -10.43 12.16 -5.64
C HIS A 4 -11.54 12.50 -6.63
N SER A 5 -12.59 13.16 -6.16
CA SER A 5 -13.74 13.59 -6.99
C SER A 5 -13.38 14.50 -8.15
N LYS A 6 -12.29 15.28 -8.03
CA LYS A 6 -11.81 16.13 -9.12
C LYS A 6 -11.07 15.33 -10.17
N VAL A 7 -10.29 14.33 -9.76
CA VAL A 7 -9.55 13.47 -10.69
C VAL A 7 -10.51 12.53 -11.42
N THR A 8 -11.43 11.87 -10.72
CA THR A 8 -12.44 11.02 -11.36
C THR A 8 -13.30 11.81 -12.33
N GLY A 9 -13.73 13.02 -11.95
CA GLY A 9 -14.46 13.90 -12.86
C GLY A 9 -13.66 14.34 -14.09
N LEU A 10 -12.33 14.48 -14.00
CA LEU A 10 -11.50 14.74 -15.19
C LEU A 10 -11.40 13.51 -16.09
N ILE A 11 -11.31 12.31 -15.51
CA ILE A 11 -11.30 11.04 -16.24
C ILE A 11 -12.62 10.89 -17.02
N ASP A 12 -13.77 11.01 -16.35
CA ASP A 12 -15.09 10.87 -16.99
C ASP A 12 -15.31 11.88 -18.13
N ASN A 13 -14.79 13.10 -17.98
CA ASN A 13 -14.92 14.15 -19.00
C ASN A 13 -13.91 14.02 -20.15
N THR A 14 -13.02 13.02 -20.14
CA THR A 14 -12.01 12.86 -21.19
C THR A 14 -12.64 12.37 -22.50
N ASP A 15 -13.61 11.46 -22.44
CA ASP A 15 -14.37 11.00 -23.60
C ASP A 15 -15.79 10.56 -23.20
N THR A 16 -16.79 10.90 -24.02
CA THR A 16 -18.18 10.48 -23.84
C THR A 16 -18.42 8.98 -23.85
N SER A 17 -17.48 8.18 -24.38
CA SER A 17 -17.56 6.72 -24.34
C SER A 17 -17.23 6.13 -22.97
N ILE A 18 -16.70 6.91 -22.03
CA ILE A 18 -16.45 6.48 -20.66
C ILE A 18 -17.78 6.52 -19.91
N THR A 19 -18.39 5.35 -19.70
CA THR A 19 -19.66 5.24 -18.97
C THR A 19 -19.48 5.27 -17.46
N SER A 20 -18.32 4.81 -16.98
CA SER A 20 -17.93 4.83 -15.58
C SER A 20 -16.41 4.70 -15.42
N ASN A 21 -15.90 5.12 -14.26
CA ASN A 21 -14.53 4.83 -13.86
C ASN A 21 -14.49 4.35 -12.39
N VAL A 22 -13.56 3.45 -12.10
CA VAL A 22 -13.20 3.08 -10.73
C VAL A 22 -11.73 3.46 -10.54
N THR A 23 -11.49 4.42 -9.65
CA THR A 23 -10.13 4.87 -9.31
C THR A 23 -9.84 4.49 -7.86
N THR A 24 -8.67 3.92 -7.60
CA THR A 24 -8.19 3.65 -6.25
C THR A 24 -6.92 4.44 -5.97
N VAL A 25 -6.67 4.81 -4.71
CA VAL A 25 -5.53 5.65 -4.33
C VAL A 25 -4.68 4.89 -3.32
N ARG A 26 -3.37 4.89 -3.54
CA ARG A 26 -2.36 4.43 -2.58
C ARG A 26 -1.37 5.57 -2.33
N MET A 27 -0.94 5.73 -1.10
CA MET A 27 0.09 6.72 -0.75
C MET A 27 1.46 6.07 -0.78
N ALA A 28 2.45 6.75 -1.32
CA ALA A 28 3.84 6.32 -1.27
C ALA A 28 4.71 7.38 -0.59
N LYS A 29 5.66 6.94 0.25
CA LYS A 29 6.67 7.80 0.86
C LYS A 29 8.02 7.11 0.82
N LYS A 30 9.06 7.86 0.44
CA LYS A 30 10.44 7.37 0.40
C LYS A 30 11.23 7.90 1.59
N PHE A 31 12.10 7.09 2.16
CA PHE A 31 13.07 7.52 3.16
C PHE A 31 14.45 6.91 2.87
N THR A 32 15.51 7.61 3.24
CA THR A 32 16.89 7.13 3.13
C THR A 32 17.30 6.50 4.47
N PRO A 33 17.54 5.18 4.53
CA PRO A 33 18.02 4.56 5.76
C PRO A 33 19.50 4.90 6.01
N THR A 34 19.89 4.94 7.29
CA THR A 34 21.29 4.86 7.69
C THR A 34 21.77 3.42 7.51
N LEU A 35 22.80 3.22 6.69
CA LEU A 35 23.33 1.89 6.43
C LEU A 35 24.30 1.43 7.52
N ASN A 36 24.29 0.13 7.81
CA ASN A 36 25.20 -0.56 8.73
C ASN A 36 25.11 -0.07 10.20
N ALA A 37 23.97 0.51 10.58
CA ALA A 37 23.68 0.90 11.96
C ALA A 37 22.22 0.59 12.30
N SER A 38 21.98 0.02 13.49
CA SER A 38 20.62 -0.13 13.99
C SER A 38 20.03 1.25 14.27
N THR A 39 19.03 1.63 13.47
CA THR A 39 18.43 2.97 13.49
C THR A 39 16.92 2.86 13.53
N LEU A 40 16.28 3.68 14.38
CA LEU A 40 14.84 3.85 14.42
C LEU A 40 14.42 4.88 13.35
N TYR A 41 13.36 4.55 12.60
CA TYR A 41 12.76 5.44 11.63
C TYR A 41 11.31 5.74 12.01
N THR A 42 10.93 7.01 11.90
CA THR A 42 9.54 7.47 11.98
C THR A 42 9.11 7.96 10.60
N ILE A 43 8.17 7.25 9.98
CA ILE A 43 7.66 7.55 8.65
C ILE A 43 6.21 8.01 8.80
N ASN A 44 5.99 9.32 8.73
CA ASN A 44 4.67 9.94 8.86
C ASN A 44 4.12 10.35 7.50
N PHE A 45 2.91 9.89 7.14
CA PHE A 45 2.21 10.24 5.90
C PHE A 45 1.28 11.45 6.04
N ASP A 46 1.04 11.90 7.28
CA ASP A 46 0.14 13.00 7.64
C ASP A 46 -1.31 12.83 7.19
N ASN A 47 -1.69 11.60 6.83
CA ASN A 47 -3.01 11.18 6.40
C ASN A 47 -3.31 9.84 7.04
N THR A 48 -4.50 9.70 7.62
CA THR A 48 -4.98 8.47 8.26
C THR A 48 -4.91 7.29 7.29
N PHE A 49 -4.43 6.15 7.78
CA PHE A 49 -4.45 4.89 7.04
C PHE A 49 -5.79 4.20 7.22
N TYR A 50 -6.19 3.44 6.21
CA TYR A 50 -7.28 2.51 6.35
C TYR A 50 -6.98 1.56 7.52
N ASN A 51 -7.95 1.34 8.39
CA ASN A 51 -7.81 0.40 9.50
C ASN A 51 -8.69 -0.83 9.22
N PRO A 52 -8.09 -1.98 8.87
CA PRO A 52 -8.83 -3.21 8.60
C PRO A 52 -9.73 -3.64 9.76
N ILE A 53 -9.40 -3.23 10.99
CA ILE A 53 -10.16 -3.61 12.18
C ILE A 53 -11.53 -2.96 12.28
N ARG A 54 -11.70 -1.76 11.69
CA ARG A 54 -12.96 -0.98 11.81
C ARG A 54 -14.15 -1.65 11.12
N HIS A 55 -13.89 -2.51 10.13
CA HIS A 55 -14.92 -3.20 9.35
C HIS A 55 -15.15 -4.65 9.80
N ARG A 56 -14.55 -5.07 10.92
CA ARG A 56 -14.72 -6.43 11.44
C ARG A 56 -16.00 -6.51 12.26
N ASP A 57 -16.91 -7.38 11.84
CA ASP A 57 -17.97 -7.83 12.75
C ASP A 57 -17.35 -8.65 13.90
N ALA A 58 -18.01 -8.65 15.05
CA ALA A 58 -17.50 -9.33 16.25
C ALA A 58 -17.70 -10.86 16.23
N PHE A 59 -18.37 -11.42 15.21
CA PHE A 59 -18.91 -12.78 15.25
C PHE A 59 -18.22 -13.77 14.29
N THR A 60 -17.55 -13.29 13.24
CA THR A 60 -17.02 -14.14 12.16
C THR A 60 -15.50 -14.01 11.98
N TYR A 61 -14.76 -13.76 13.05
CA TYR A 61 -13.33 -13.50 12.91
C TYR A 61 -12.45 -14.50 13.67
N SER A 62 -11.56 -15.18 12.95
CA SER A 62 -10.38 -15.82 13.53
C SER A 62 -9.15 -14.95 13.29
N GLU A 63 -8.38 -14.68 14.34
CA GLU A 63 -7.09 -13.96 14.27
C GLU A 63 -6.09 -14.60 13.32
N ALA A 64 -6.29 -15.86 12.95
CA ALA A 64 -5.50 -16.53 11.93
C ALA A 64 -5.73 -15.94 10.52
N HIS A 65 -6.93 -15.43 10.21
CA HIS A 65 -7.28 -15.03 8.83
C HIS A 65 -6.87 -13.60 8.44
N ALA A 66 -6.74 -12.62 9.36
CA ALA A 66 -6.09 -11.34 9.00
C ALA A 66 -4.59 -11.31 9.24
N LYS A 67 -4.00 -12.30 9.92
CA LYS A 67 -2.53 -12.44 9.92
C LYS A 67 -2.00 -12.90 8.56
N THR A 68 -2.84 -13.59 7.78
CA THR A 68 -2.53 -14.15 6.45
C THR A 68 -2.82 -13.20 5.29
N LEU A 69 -3.73 -12.23 5.46
CA LEU A 69 -3.95 -11.15 4.51
C LEU A 69 -3.11 -9.97 4.99
N ALA A 70 -1.98 -9.71 4.33
CA ALA A 70 -1.11 -8.57 4.67
C ALA A 70 -1.95 -7.30 4.90
N GLY A 71 -1.49 -6.46 5.84
CA GLY A 71 -2.21 -5.26 6.22
C GLY A 71 -2.21 -4.17 5.13
N VAL A 72 -2.19 -2.92 5.57
CA VAL A 72 -2.31 -1.75 4.68
C VAL A 72 -0.97 -1.14 4.32
N VAL A 73 0.15 -1.68 4.80
CA VAL A 73 1.52 -1.21 4.59
C VAL A 73 2.32 -2.25 3.81
N SER A 74 3.14 -1.79 2.86
CA SER A 74 4.20 -2.58 2.23
C SER A 74 5.43 -1.72 1.93
N SER A 75 6.57 -2.32 1.64
CA SER A 75 7.76 -1.59 1.19
C SER A 75 8.43 -2.17 -0.04
N SER A 76 9.33 -1.40 -0.65
CA SER A 76 10.39 -1.93 -1.50
C SER A 76 11.41 -2.75 -0.68
N GLY A 77 12.23 -3.53 -1.40
CA GLY A 77 13.20 -4.43 -0.78
C GLY A 77 14.41 -3.74 -0.14
N PHE A 78 15.01 -4.42 0.82
CA PHE A 78 16.28 -4.07 1.46
C PHE A 78 16.92 -5.31 2.08
N PHE A 79 18.20 -5.21 2.46
CA PHE A 79 18.92 -6.25 3.20
C PHE A 79 19.24 -5.76 4.61
N ILE A 80 19.33 -6.69 5.55
CA ILE A 80 19.62 -6.41 6.96
C ILE A 80 20.91 -7.10 7.41
N SER A 81 21.49 -6.60 8.49
CA SER A 81 22.64 -7.26 9.12
C SER A 81 22.23 -8.63 9.66
N GLY A 82 23.07 -9.64 9.42
CA GLY A 82 22.81 -11.03 9.83
C GLY A 82 22.15 -11.89 8.74
N ASP A 83 21.57 -11.28 7.71
CA ASP A 83 21.06 -11.97 6.53
C ASP A 83 21.32 -11.14 5.26
N ALA A 84 22.39 -11.51 4.54
CA ALA A 84 22.78 -10.88 3.29
C ALA A 84 22.24 -11.61 2.05
N THR A 85 21.45 -12.68 2.23
CA THR A 85 20.97 -13.52 1.12
C THR A 85 19.53 -13.19 0.78
N ASN A 86 18.68 -13.04 1.80
CA ASN A 86 17.27 -12.81 1.61
C ASN A 86 16.96 -11.33 1.51
N GLU A 87 16.29 -10.93 0.43
CA GLU A 87 15.73 -9.59 0.29
C GLU A 87 14.49 -9.47 1.19
N MET A 88 14.53 -8.48 2.07
CA MET A 88 13.54 -8.23 3.11
C MET A 88 12.61 -7.08 2.72
N PHE A 89 11.39 -7.11 3.26
CA PHE A 89 10.33 -6.15 3.05
C PHE A 89 9.62 -5.86 4.37
N PHE A 90 9.08 -4.66 4.50
CA PHE A 90 8.14 -4.32 5.57
C PHE A 90 6.71 -4.64 5.15
N ASP A 91 5.91 -5.13 6.10
CA ASP A 91 4.44 -5.09 6.06
C ASP A 91 3.87 -4.86 7.46
N ASP A 92 2.54 -4.83 7.59
CA ASP A 92 1.85 -4.86 8.89
C ASP A 92 0.88 -6.04 9.00
N ASP A 93 0.52 -6.37 10.24
CA ASP A 93 -0.36 -7.49 10.57
C ASP A 93 -1.87 -7.14 10.57
N GLY A 94 -2.24 -5.95 10.14
CA GLY A 94 -3.62 -5.46 10.16
C GLY A 94 -4.15 -5.13 11.56
N THR A 95 -3.32 -5.19 12.59
CA THR A 95 -3.64 -4.83 13.98
C THR A 95 -2.68 -3.81 14.60
N GLY A 96 -1.74 -3.28 13.82
CA GLY A 96 -0.85 -2.19 14.21
C GLY A 96 0.59 -2.61 14.48
N THR A 97 0.96 -3.88 14.20
CA THR A 97 2.35 -4.33 14.33
C THR A 97 3.03 -4.30 12.97
N LEU A 98 4.18 -3.62 12.88
CA LEU A 98 5.05 -3.68 11.71
C LEU A 98 5.94 -4.92 11.79
N ARG A 99 6.13 -5.61 10.66
CA ARG A 99 6.92 -6.83 10.55
C ARG A 99 7.93 -6.72 9.41
N ILE A 100 8.95 -7.58 9.46
CA ILE A 100 9.91 -7.78 8.37
C ILE A 100 9.75 -9.21 7.88
N TYR A 101 9.62 -9.36 6.56
CA TYR A 101 9.53 -10.67 5.91
C TYR A 101 10.36 -10.70 4.62
N TYR A 102 10.64 -11.91 4.15
CA TYR A 102 11.13 -12.17 2.79
C TYR A 102 10.23 -13.20 2.11
N ILE A 103 10.37 -13.36 0.79
CA ILE A 103 9.61 -14.33 0.02
C ILE A 103 10.49 -15.53 -0.30
N SER A 104 10.01 -16.73 0.01
CA SER A 104 10.66 -18.00 -0.37
C SER A 104 9.61 -18.96 -0.92
N ALA A 105 9.87 -19.49 -2.13
CA ALA A 105 8.94 -20.37 -2.84
C ALA A 105 7.50 -19.83 -2.97
N GLY A 106 7.34 -18.50 -3.06
CA GLY A 106 6.03 -17.83 -3.17
C GLY A 106 5.35 -17.53 -1.83
N GLU A 107 5.94 -17.94 -0.71
CA GLU A 107 5.39 -17.75 0.64
C GLU A 107 6.15 -16.66 1.40
N ARG A 108 5.42 -15.90 2.24
CA ARG A 108 6.03 -14.92 3.16
C ARG A 108 6.64 -15.65 4.36
N ILE A 109 7.95 -15.48 4.55
CA ILE A 109 8.66 -15.94 5.75
C ILE A 109 9.04 -14.72 6.58
N TYR A 110 8.53 -14.62 7.80
CA TYR A 110 8.76 -13.48 8.68
C TYR A 110 10.08 -13.65 9.43
N GLN A 111 10.95 -12.66 9.27
CA GLN A 111 12.22 -12.54 9.98
C GLN A 111 12.04 -11.84 11.34
N ASP A 112 11.09 -10.91 11.42
CA ASP A 112 10.75 -10.21 12.66
C ASP A 112 9.24 -9.89 12.67
N PHE A 113 8.54 -10.36 13.70
CA PHE A 113 7.12 -10.10 13.91
C PHE A 113 6.83 -8.83 14.71
N SER A 114 7.87 -8.12 15.15
CA SER A 114 7.83 -6.98 16.08
C SER A 114 8.80 -5.87 15.66
N ALA A 115 8.95 -5.67 14.35
CA ALA A 115 9.88 -4.71 13.76
C ALA A 115 9.46 -3.25 13.98
N GLY A 116 8.27 -3.01 14.54
CA GLY A 116 7.74 -1.67 14.76
C GLY A 116 6.24 -1.65 15.02
N THR A 117 5.67 -0.45 14.92
CA THR A 117 4.25 -0.18 15.05
C THR A 117 3.72 0.62 13.85
N VAL A 118 2.43 0.43 13.58
CA VAL A 118 1.65 1.19 12.61
C VAL A 118 0.48 1.85 13.34
N ASP A 119 0.52 3.17 13.40
CA ASP A 119 -0.57 4.00 13.90
C ASP A 119 -1.47 4.39 12.72
N TYR A 120 -2.59 3.68 12.59
CA TYR A 120 -3.55 3.93 11.50
C TYR A 120 -4.23 5.29 11.62
N GLU A 121 -4.49 5.78 12.84
CA GLU A 121 -5.21 7.03 13.06
C GLU A 121 -4.37 8.23 12.61
N ASN A 122 -3.10 8.25 13.03
CA ASN A 122 -2.17 9.32 12.69
C ASN A 122 -1.44 9.10 11.35
N GLY A 123 -1.55 7.91 10.74
CA GLY A 123 -0.86 7.58 9.50
C GLY A 123 0.65 7.55 9.65
N THR A 124 1.13 6.98 10.76
CA THR A 124 2.55 6.97 11.12
C THR A 124 3.05 5.55 11.36
N ILE A 125 4.24 5.26 10.85
CA ILE A 125 4.95 4.00 11.05
C ILE A 125 6.21 4.29 11.86
N VAL A 126 6.48 3.50 12.89
CA VAL A 126 7.69 3.62 13.72
C VAL A 126 8.36 2.25 13.84
N THR A 127 9.63 2.14 13.43
CA THR A 127 10.39 0.89 13.59
C THR A 127 10.98 0.75 14.99
N THR A 128 11.26 -0.46 15.49
CA THR A 128 11.99 -0.69 16.76
C THR A 128 13.50 -0.49 16.66
N GLY A 129 14.04 -0.36 15.45
CA GLY A 129 15.46 -0.19 15.16
C GLY A 129 15.93 -1.29 14.21
N VAL A 130 16.27 -0.92 12.97
CA VAL A 130 16.64 -1.89 11.92
C VAL A 130 18.03 -1.58 11.41
N ASN A 131 18.92 -2.57 11.43
CA ASN A 131 20.26 -2.46 10.85
C ASN A 131 20.21 -2.84 9.36
N ILE A 132 19.83 -1.86 8.53
CA ILE A 132 19.75 -2.00 7.08
C ILE A 132 21.18 -1.93 6.52
N THR A 133 21.57 -2.89 5.68
CA THR A 133 22.92 -2.95 5.08
C THR A 133 22.90 -2.46 3.64
N THR A 134 21.83 -2.74 2.90
CA THR A 134 21.67 -2.37 1.49
C THR A 134 20.21 -2.05 1.20
N VAL A 135 19.97 -1.06 0.33
CA VAL A 135 18.65 -0.79 -0.25
C VAL A 135 18.58 -1.47 -1.61
N SER A 136 17.51 -2.22 -1.86
CA SER A 136 17.32 -2.87 -3.16
C SER A 136 16.87 -1.89 -4.23
N SER A 137 16.81 -2.38 -5.47
CA SER A 137 16.25 -1.60 -6.56
C SER A 137 14.77 -1.27 -6.31
N VAL A 138 14.36 -0.06 -6.66
CA VAL A 138 12.96 0.38 -6.64
C VAL A 138 12.55 0.57 -8.09
N ASP A 139 11.44 -0.07 -8.50
CA ASP A 139 10.95 -0.05 -9.89
C ASP A 139 12.00 -0.55 -10.91
N GLY A 140 12.83 -1.52 -10.50
CA GLY A 140 13.91 -2.05 -11.34
C GLY A 140 15.14 -1.13 -11.48
N ILE A 141 15.18 0.00 -10.75
CA ILE A 141 16.29 0.97 -10.79
C ILE A 141 16.99 1.00 -9.44
N ALA A 142 18.32 1.05 -9.45
CA ALA A 142 19.13 1.19 -8.24
C ALA A 142 18.69 2.41 -7.42
N SER A 143 18.48 2.22 -6.12
CA SER A 143 17.94 3.24 -5.21
C SER A 143 18.78 3.35 -3.94
N THR A 144 18.78 4.55 -3.35
CA THR A 144 19.29 4.79 -1.98
C THR A 144 18.16 4.99 -0.98
N GLN A 145 16.91 4.84 -1.43
CA GLN A 145 15.71 5.07 -0.64
C GLN A 145 14.79 3.85 -0.65
N ILE A 146 14.21 3.56 0.50
CA ILE A 146 13.14 2.58 0.64
C ILE A 146 11.81 3.30 0.41
N ARG A 147 10.97 2.77 -0.47
CA ARG A 147 9.58 3.23 -0.65
C ARG A 147 8.69 2.46 0.31
N ILE A 148 7.89 3.16 1.09
CA ILE A 148 6.75 2.62 1.82
C ILE A 148 5.47 2.97 1.05
N ILE A 149 4.56 2.01 0.93
CA ILE A 149 3.22 2.18 0.38
C ILE A 149 2.23 1.96 1.51
N ALA A 150 1.23 2.83 1.61
CA ALA A 150 0.13 2.70 2.57
C ALA A 150 -1.23 2.94 1.89
N ILE A 151 -2.26 2.22 2.32
CA ILE A 151 -3.65 2.47 1.90
C ILE A 151 -4.24 3.58 2.79
N PRO A 152 -4.67 4.73 2.24
CA PRO A 152 -5.31 5.78 3.02
C PRO A 152 -6.76 5.40 3.41
N ASP A 153 -7.24 5.96 4.52
CA ASP A 153 -8.65 5.82 4.95
C ASP A 153 -9.59 6.66 4.05
N SER A 154 -9.06 7.75 3.49
CA SER A 154 -9.75 8.67 2.59
C SER A 154 -9.06 8.70 1.23
N ASN A 155 -9.84 8.74 0.15
CA ASN A 155 -9.29 8.94 -1.19
C ASN A 155 -8.76 10.36 -1.43
N ASP A 156 -9.15 11.33 -0.59
CA ASP A 156 -8.61 12.70 -0.63
C ASP A 156 -7.32 12.77 0.19
N ILE A 157 -6.22 13.20 -0.44
CA ILE A 157 -4.89 13.27 0.20
C ILE A 157 -4.51 14.73 0.46
N ILE A 158 -4.28 15.03 1.74
CA ILE A 158 -4.01 16.38 2.23
C ILE A 158 -2.52 16.46 2.62
N PRO A 159 -1.66 17.11 1.81
CA PRO A 159 -0.28 17.36 2.22
C PRO A 159 -0.25 18.42 3.31
N LYS A 160 0.65 18.26 4.28
CA LYS A 160 0.96 19.31 5.27
C LYS A 160 2.09 20.23 4.75
N ARG A 161 2.45 21.23 5.56
CA ARG A 161 3.51 22.20 5.23
C ARG A 161 4.82 21.45 4.88
N ASN A 162 5.53 21.93 3.87
CA ASN A 162 6.79 21.37 3.37
C ASN A 162 6.67 19.95 2.79
N GLN A 163 5.50 19.58 2.26
CA GLN A 163 5.32 18.36 1.48
C GLN A 163 4.88 18.71 0.07
N VAL A 164 5.50 18.04 -0.91
CA VAL A 164 5.05 18.04 -2.30
C VAL A 164 4.33 16.72 -2.55
N LEU A 165 3.15 16.81 -3.17
CA LEU A 165 2.40 15.65 -3.62
C LEU A 165 2.57 15.53 -5.13
N GLU A 166 2.97 14.35 -5.58
CA GLU A 166 3.19 14.02 -6.99
C GLU A 166 2.45 12.72 -7.32
N ILE A 167 2.01 12.58 -8.56
CA ILE A 167 1.44 11.33 -9.07
C ILE A 167 2.57 10.48 -9.63
N ASP A 168 2.74 9.28 -9.09
CA ASP A 168 3.70 8.30 -9.60
C ASP A 168 3.12 7.61 -10.84
N PHE A 169 3.44 8.14 -12.02
CA PHE A 169 3.01 7.56 -13.30
C PHE A 169 3.70 6.23 -13.64
N VAL A 170 4.82 5.89 -12.99
CA VAL A 170 5.53 4.62 -13.22
C VAL A 170 4.73 3.46 -12.65
N ASN A 171 4.10 3.67 -11.48
CA ASN A 171 3.31 2.66 -10.77
C ASN A 171 1.80 2.83 -10.93
N LEU A 172 1.38 3.58 -11.96
CA LEU A 172 -0.02 3.79 -12.30
C LEU A 172 -0.48 2.72 -13.30
N THR A 173 -1.55 2.01 -12.96
CA THR A 173 -2.18 1.01 -13.82
C THR A 173 -3.52 1.55 -14.33
N VAL A 174 -3.74 1.48 -15.65
CA VAL A 174 -5.03 1.78 -16.28
C VAL A 174 -5.49 0.55 -17.04
N THR A 175 -6.69 0.10 -16.72
CA THR A 175 -7.36 -0.99 -17.42
C THR A 175 -8.67 -0.46 -17.98
N ALA A 176 -8.93 -0.71 -19.25
CA ALA A 176 -10.21 -0.41 -19.89
C ALA A 176 -10.99 -1.71 -20.06
N GLU A 177 -12.29 -1.65 -19.76
CA GLU A 177 -13.22 -2.76 -19.95
C GLU A 177 -14.45 -2.27 -20.74
N VAL A 178 -15.01 -3.14 -21.57
CA VAL A 178 -16.25 -2.84 -22.29
C VAL A 178 -17.42 -2.96 -21.32
N ASP A 179 -18.24 -1.92 -21.26
CA ASP A 179 -19.51 -1.96 -20.56
C ASP A 179 -20.50 -2.85 -21.33
N THR A 180 -20.56 -4.13 -20.95
CA THR A 180 -21.46 -5.13 -21.57
C THR A 180 -22.93 -4.80 -21.33
N VAL A 181 -23.25 -4.08 -20.23
CA VAL A 181 -24.62 -3.64 -19.91
C VAL A 181 -25.05 -2.52 -20.86
N ALA A 182 -24.21 -1.51 -21.04
CA ALA A 182 -24.48 -0.41 -21.95
C ALA A 182 -24.53 -0.84 -23.43
N THR A 183 -23.78 -1.89 -23.80
CA THR A 183 -23.74 -2.42 -25.18
C THR A 183 -24.83 -3.45 -25.48
N GLY A 184 -25.65 -3.82 -24.48
CA GLY A 184 -26.79 -4.72 -24.66
C GLY A 184 -26.40 -6.18 -24.88
N ASP A 185 -25.25 -6.61 -24.34
CA ASP A 185 -24.85 -8.02 -24.38
C ASP A 185 -25.86 -8.88 -23.61
N SER A 186 -26.27 -9.98 -24.22
CA SER A 186 -27.15 -11.01 -23.67
C SER A 186 -26.75 -11.54 -22.27
N ASN A 187 -25.48 -11.42 -21.86
CA ASN A 187 -24.97 -11.87 -20.56
C ASN A 187 -24.74 -10.74 -19.53
N ALA A 188 -25.06 -9.49 -19.87
CA ALA A 188 -24.62 -8.32 -19.11
C ALA A 188 -25.21 -8.20 -17.69
N GLY A 189 -26.41 -8.76 -17.46
CA GLY A 189 -27.09 -8.68 -16.16
C GLY A 189 -26.67 -9.72 -15.12
N THR A 190 -25.87 -10.72 -15.48
CA THR A 190 -25.59 -11.89 -14.62
C THR A 190 -24.11 -12.09 -14.26
N LEU A 191 -23.19 -11.35 -14.89
CA LEU A 191 -21.74 -11.52 -14.73
C LEU A 191 -20.97 -10.24 -14.32
N TYR A 192 -21.64 -9.09 -14.16
CA TYR A 192 -20.96 -7.86 -13.75
C TYR A 192 -20.45 -7.98 -12.30
N ASN A 193 -19.14 -7.81 -12.10
CA ASN A 193 -18.50 -7.92 -10.80
C ASN A 193 -17.85 -6.58 -10.42
N ALA A 194 -18.45 -5.86 -9.47
CA ALA A 194 -17.93 -4.58 -9.01
C ALA A 194 -16.60 -4.77 -8.27
N SER A 195 -15.59 -3.98 -8.63
CA SER A 195 -14.30 -3.99 -7.94
C SER A 195 -14.37 -3.21 -6.62
N PRO A 196 -13.75 -3.71 -5.53
CA PRO A 196 -13.72 -2.99 -4.27
C PRO A 196 -12.88 -1.72 -4.37
N SER A 197 -13.25 -0.69 -3.61
CA SER A 197 -12.55 0.61 -3.56
C SER A 197 -11.16 0.54 -2.93
N GLN A 198 -10.87 -0.53 -2.19
CA GLN A 198 -9.59 -0.78 -1.55
C GLN A 198 -9.17 -2.21 -1.85
N VAL A 199 -8.06 -2.35 -2.57
CA VAL A 199 -7.44 -3.65 -2.86
C VAL A 199 -6.25 -3.83 -1.92
N PRO A 200 -6.17 -4.95 -1.16
CA PRO A 200 -5.03 -5.25 -0.31
C PRO A 200 -3.70 -5.17 -1.08
N LEU A 201 -2.62 -4.89 -0.36
CA LEU A 201 -1.26 -4.93 -0.89
C LEU A 201 -0.85 -6.41 -0.94
N GLY A 202 -1.29 -7.10 -2.00
CA GLY A 202 -0.91 -8.47 -2.31
C GLY A 202 0.58 -8.56 -2.61
#